data_AF-X1P5H1-F1
#
_entry.id   AF-X1P5H1-F1
#
_cell.length_a   1.000
_cell.length_b   1.000
_cell.length_c   1.000
_cell.angle_alpha   90.00
_cell.angle_beta   90.00
_cell.angle_gamma   90.00
#
_symmetry.space_group_name_H-M   'P 1'
#
loop_
_entity.id
_entity.type
_entity.pdbx_description
1 polymer ?
#
loop_
_entity_poly.entity_id
_entity_poly.type
_entity_poly.pdbx_seq_one_letter_code
_entity_poly.pdbx_strand_id
1 'polypeptide(L)' 'MKLSSRSEKWQFGILGAWTDKIIEDSNEIEPQRGFGVFRLKHPFSTNSEVGILVSSAASSKEDYNYAFGFDGALR' A
#
# COMPACT_ATOMS: atom_id res chain seq x y z
N MET A 1 -0.20 -8.78 5.87
CA MET A 1 -1.67 -8.82 5.70
C MET A 1 -2.05 -8.45 4.28
N LYS A 2 -3.05 -9.12 3.69
CA LYS A 2 -3.59 -8.82 2.36
C LYS A 2 -5.12 -8.89 2.42
N LEU A 3 -5.80 -7.88 1.90
CA LEU A 3 -7.25 -7.88 1.69
C LEU A 3 -7.55 -7.28 0.33
N SER A 4 -8.46 -7.89 -0.43
CA SER A 4 -8.86 -7.39 -1.73
C SER A 4 -10.30 -7.78 -2.02
N SER A 5 -11.04 -6.89 -2.67
CA SER A 5 -12.41 -7.15 -3.13
C SER A 5 -12.65 -6.52 -4.50
N ARG A 6 -13.56 -7.14 -5.24
CA ARG A 6 -13.97 -6.70 -6.57
C ARG A 6 -15.49 -6.75 -6.67
N SER A 7 -16.07 -5.65 -7.14
CA SER A 7 -17.46 -5.49 -7.50
C SER A 7 -17.55 -4.88 -8.90
N GLU A 8 -18.75 -4.78 -9.47
CA GLU A 8 -18.96 -4.18 -10.80
C GLU A 8 -18.51 -2.71 -10.87
N LYS A 9 -18.67 -1.96 -9.77
CA LYS A 9 -18.39 -0.51 -9.72
C LYS A 9 -17.07 -0.17 -9.03
N TRP A 10 -16.54 -1.08 -8.22
CA TRP A 10 -15.36 -0.81 -7.40
C TRP A 10 -14.48 -2.03 -7.26
N GLN A 11 -13.19 -1.84 -7.43
CA GLN A 11 -12.17 -2.81 -7.07
C GLN A 11 -11.19 -2.14 -6.11
N PHE A 12 -10.96 -2.76 -4.96
CA PHE A 12 -10.00 -2.26 -4.00
C PHE A 12 -9.08 -3.36 -3.48
N GLY A 13 -7.90 -2.96 -3.05
CA GLY A 13 -6.93 -3.86 -2.44
C GLY A 13 -6.05 -3.11 -1.46
N ILE A 14 -5.74 -3.77 -0.36
CA ILE A 14 -4.75 -3.34 0.61
C ILE A 14 -3.77 -4.49 0.86
N LEU A 15 -2.49 -4.15 0.83
CA LEU A 15 -1.39 -5.04 1.16
C LEU A 15 -0.48 -4.31 2.14
N GLY A 16 -0.02 -5.00 3.17
CA GLY A 16 1.02 -4.44 4.02
C GLY A 16 1.73 -5.50 4.83
N ALA A 17 2.93 -5.16 5.25
CA ALA A 17 3.69 -5.92 6.24
C ALA A 17 4.26 -4.96 7.27
N TRP A 18 4.46 -5.48 8.47
CA TRP A 18 5.01 -4.75 9.59
C TRP A 18 5.91 -5.69 10.37
N THR A 19 7.11 -5.24 10.69
CA THR A 19 8.05 -5.93 11.57
C THR A 19 8.18 -5.15 12.86
N ASP A 20 8.41 -5.85 13.97
CA ASP A 20 8.74 -5.20 15.22
C ASP A 20 10.24 -4.90 15.30
N LYS A 21 10.59 -4.01 16.23
CA LYS A 21 11.99 -3.71 16.55
C LYS A 21 12.60 -4.85 17.37
N ILE A 22 13.88 -5.13 17.14
CA ILE A 22 14.65 -6.11 17.91
C ILE A 22 15.69 -5.35 18.75
N ILE A 23 15.63 -5.55 20.07
CA ILE A 23 16.57 -4.97 21.04
C ILE A 23 17.29 -6.12 21.75
N GLU A 24 18.62 -6.09 21.75
CA GLU A 24 19.48 -7.03 22.45
C GLU A 24 20.51 -6.25 23.27
N ASP A 25 20.68 -6.59 24.55
CA ASP A 25 21.63 -5.95 25.46
C ASP A 25 21.56 -4.40 25.46
N SER A 26 20.34 -3.84 25.43
CA SER A 26 20.05 -2.40 25.36
C SER A 26 20.46 -1.69 24.06
N ASN A 27 20.90 -2.44 23.03
CA ASN A 27 21.16 -1.92 21.69
C ASN A 27 20.04 -2.32 20.73
N GLU A 28 19.61 -1.38 19.89
CA GLU A 28 18.66 -1.65 18.80
C GLU A 28 19.43 -2.28 17.62
N ILE A 29 19.12 -3.54 17.33
CA ILE A 29 19.77 -4.29 16.23
C ILE A 29 18.98 -4.13 14.94
N GLU A 30 17.65 -4.19 15.04
CA GLU A 30 16.78 -4.03 13.89
C GLU A 30 15.68 -3.01 14.19
N PRO A 31 15.59 -1.92 13.41
CA PRO A 31 14.54 -0.94 13.58
C PRO A 31 13.21 -1.48 13.10
N GLN A 32 12.13 -0.90 13.62
CA GLN A 32 10.78 -1.19 13.16
C GLN A 32 10.62 -0.81 11.68
N ARG A 33 10.14 -1.73 10.86
CA ARG A 33 9.93 -1.49 9.42
C ARG A 33 8.51 -1.86 9.02
N GLY A 34 8.01 -1.17 8.02
CA GLY A 34 6.69 -1.45 7.50
C GLY A 34 6.54 -0.99 6.06
N PHE A 35 5.64 -1.64 5.34
CA PHE A 35 5.18 -1.11 4.07
C PHE A 35 3.68 -1.33 3.93
N GLY A 36 3.02 -0.40 3.25
CA GLY A 36 1.60 -0.42 2.96
C GLY A 36 1.35 -0.01 1.52
N VAL A 37 0.42 -0.68 0.88
CA VAL A 37 -0.06 -0.34 -0.47
C VAL A 37 -1.57 -0.41 -0.44
N PHE A 38 -2.22 0.66 -0.88
CA PHE A 38 -3.65 0.74 -1.11
C PHE A 38 -3.91 1.03 -2.59
N ARG A 39 -4.83 0.29 -3.19
CA ARG A 39 -5.30 0.52 -4.55
C ARG A 39 -6.82 0.62 -4.57
N LEU A 40 -7.33 1.59 -5.29
CA LEU A 40 -8.74 1.73 -5.63
C LEU A 40 -8.89 1.88 -7.15
N LYS A 41 -9.85 1.18 -7.72
CA LYS A 41 -10.23 1.25 -9.13
C LYS A 41 -11.73 1.40 -9.28
N HIS A 42 -12.12 2.26 -10.21
CA HIS A 42 -13.49 2.51 -10.61
C HIS A 42 -13.65 2.22 -12.11
N PRO A 43 -14.25 1.08 -12.49
CA PRO A 43 -14.72 0.86 -13.84
C PRO A 43 -15.90 1.79 -14.12
N PHE A 44 -15.87 2.55 -15.22
CA PHE A 44 -16.96 3.45 -15.61
C PHE A 44 -17.55 3.10 -16.99
N SER A 45 -16.91 2.21 -17.74
CA SER A 45 -17.43 1.62 -18.97
C SER A 45 -17.01 0.16 -19.05
N THR A 46 -17.56 -0.60 -20.00
CA THR A 46 -17.27 -2.03 -20.20
C THR A 46 -15.77 -2.31 -20.33
N ASN A 47 -15.01 -1.38 -20.91
CA ASN A 47 -13.57 -1.52 -21.18
C ASN A 47 -12.71 -0.38 -20.63
N SER A 48 -13.29 0.55 -19.86
CA SER A 48 -12.54 1.70 -19.33
C SER A 48 -12.63 1.80 -17.80
N GLU A 49 -11.49 2.10 -17.19
CA GLU A 49 -11.32 2.22 -15.75
C GLU A 49 -10.35 3.35 -15.39
N VAL A 50 -10.59 3.96 -14.23
CA VAL A 50 -9.65 4.87 -13.56
C VAL A 50 -9.27 4.30 -12.20
N GLY A 51 -8.09 4.66 -11.72
CA GLY A 51 -7.51 4.09 -10.52
C GLY A 51 -6.60 5.06 -9.77
N ILE A 52 -6.50 4.81 -8.47
CA ILE A 52 -5.58 5.46 -7.56
C ILE A 52 -4.76 4.37 -6.87
N LEU A 53 -3.47 4.62 -6.74
CA LEU A 53 -2.54 3.81 -5.98
C LEU A 53 -1.84 4.71 -4.97
N VAL A 54 -1.83 4.29 -3.71
CA VAL A 54 -1.06 4.94 -2.65
C VAL A 54 -0.15 3.89 -2.03
N SER A 55 1.11 4.23 -1.82
CA SER A 55 2.03 3.38 -1.06
C SER A 55 2.76 4.18 0.01
N SER A 56 3.15 3.47 1.06
CA SER A 56 4.00 3.96 2.11
C SER A 56 5.02 2.91 2.49
N ALA A 57 6.20 3.36 2.90
CA ALA A 57 7.25 2.53 3.47
C ALA A 57 7.89 3.27 4.64
N ALA A 58 8.14 2.54 5.73
CA ALA A 58 8.83 3.02 6.91
C ALA A 58 10.10 2.17 7.09
N SER A 59 11.27 2.80 7.10
CA SER A 59 12.55 2.12 7.34
C SER A 59 12.98 2.22 8.82
N SER A 60 12.48 3.24 9.53
CA SER A 60 12.65 3.51 10.94
C SER A 60 11.51 4.42 11.46
N LYS A 61 11.54 4.78 12.75
CA LYS A 61 10.57 5.71 13.37
C LYS A 61 10.60 7.13 12.81
N GLU A 62 11.65 7.51 12.10
CA GLU A 62 11.87 8.87 11.60
C GLU A 62 11.98 8.93 10.07
N ASP A 63 12.03 7.78 9.40
CA ASP A 63 12.21 7.67 7.95
C ASP A 63 11.01 6.99 7.30
N TYR A 64 10.22 7.81 6.60
CA TYR A 64 9.01 7.43 5.90
C TYR A 64 9.02 7.93 4.47
N ASN A 65 8.66 7.04 3.54
CA ASN A 65 8.46 7.35 2.14
C ASN A 65 7.00 7.12 1.77
N TYR A 66 6.44 8.03 0.97
CA TYR A 66 5.07 7.94 0.46
C TYR A 66 5.09 8.13 -1.05
N ALA A 67 4.27 7.38 -1.77
CA ALA A 67 4.01 7.61 -3.18
C ALA A 67 2.51 7.61 -3.46
N PHE A 68 2.11 8.47 -4.38
CA PHE A 68 0.74 8.59 -4.86
C PHE A 68 0.75 8.52 -6.39
N GLY A 69 -0.09 7.68 -6.95
CA GLY A 69 -0.23 7.47 -8.39
C GLY A 69 -1.69 7.44 -8.81
N PHE A 70 -1.94 7.93 -10.02
CA PHE A 70 -3.22 7.82 -10.71
C PHE A 70 -3.01 7.02 -11.99
N ASP A 71 -3.84 6.02 -12.24
CA ASP A 71 -3.82 5.19 -13.45
C ASP A 71 -5.16 5.21 -14.18
N GLY A 72 -5.13 5.07 -15.50
CA GLY A 72 -6.34 4.98 -16.31
C GLY A 72 -6.10 4.15 -17.55
N ALA A 73 -7.03 3.25 -17.84
CA ALA A 73 -7.08 2.52 -19.10
C ALA A 73 -8.33 3.01 -19.84
N LEU A 74 -8.11 3.76 -20.92
CA LEU A 74 -9.17 4.30 -21.76
C LEU A 74 -9.18 3.52 -23.07
N ARG A 75 -10.31 2.90 -23.39
CA ARG A 75 -10.55 2.11 -24.60
C ARG A 75 -11.92 2.40 -25.17
#